data_AF-A0AAU8LYX4-F1
#
_entry.id   AF-A0AAU8LYX4-F1
#
_cell.length_a   1.000
_cell.length_b   1.000
_cell.length_c   1.000
_cell.angle_alpha   90.00
_cell.angle_beta   90.00
_cell.angle_gamma   90.00
#
_symmetry.space_group_name_H-M   'P 1'
#
loop_
_entity.id
_entity.type
_entity.pdbx_description
1 polymer ?
#
loop_
_entity_poly.entity_id
_entity_poly.type
_entity_poly.pdbx_seq_one_letter_code
_entity_poly.pdbx_strand_id
1 'polypeptide(L)'
;MSSINMVDKQAKQFRINELKSKINYTEEARDNFKNTHPGLYETNSYYLNKLREELRELEKSYLGIVERNQRKFSRVEVERAAHLNFSSGQYRGTLENISLGGGFIKGAFKQAKGDICKINLTESKAHSDVVICALGSIVRASNNGIAFEFIAMNANSYARLETELLDHADDPSIVGDEIFESGIFEFDDDLVYSTVFNYNINKLKKLLCLH
;
A
#
# COMPACT_ATOMS: atom_id res chain seq x y z
N MET A 1 -14.60 9.33 8.75
CA MET A 1 -13.98 8.40 7.76
C MET A 1 -13.69 6.99 8.31
N SER A 2 -13.99 6.67 9.57
CA SER A 2 -13.86 5.31 10.14
C SER A 2 -14.90 4.31 9.61
N SER A 3 -16.10 4.80 9.26
CA SER A 3 -17.28 3.94 9.05
C SER A 3 -17.26 3.12 7.75
N ILE A 4 -16.67 3.62 6.66
CA ILE A 4 -16.69 2.93 5.35
C ILE A 4 -15.77 1.70 5.35
N ASN A 5 -14.57 1.81 5.93
CA ASN A 5 -13.67 0.67 6.10
C ASN A 5 -14.21 -0.35 7.10
N MET A 6 -14.95 0.10 8.12
CA MET A 6 -15.63 -0.79 9.07
C MET A 6 -16.73 -1.61 8.39
N VAL A 7 -17.52 -0.98 7.52
CA VAL A 7 -18.61 -1.64 6.79
C VAL A 7 -18.07 -2.66 5.78
N ASP A 8 -17.02 -2.34 5.02
CA ASP A 8 -16.38 -3.31 4.10
C ASP A 8 -15.74 -4.49 4.85
N LYS A 9 -15.09 -4.22 6.00
CA LYS A 9 -14.52 -5.27 6.86
C LYS A 9 -15.60 -6.19 7.43
N GLN A 10 -16.71 -5.64 7.91
CA GLN A 10 -17.84 -6.43 8.42
C GLN A 10 -18.50 -7.26 7.32
N ALA A 11 -18.70 -6.69 6.13
CA ALA A 11 -19.27 -7.41 4.99
C ALA A 11 -18.39 -8.59 4.54
N LYS A 12 -17.07 -8.39 4.47
CA LYS A 12 -16.12 -9.46 4.12
C LYS A 12 -16.03 -10.53 5.20
N GLN A 13 -16.01 -10.15 6.47
CA GLN A 13 -16.03 -11.11 7.58
C GLN A 13 -17.32 -11.94 7.58
N PHE A 14 -18.47 -11.31 7.31
CA PHE A 14 -19.74 -12.00 7.16
C PHE A 14 -19.69 -13.02 6.00
N ARG A 15 -19.18 -12.61 4.84
CA ARG A 15 -19.04 -13.49 3.67
C ARG A 15 -18.07 -14.66 3.91
N ILE A 16 -16.96 -14.44 4.62
CA ILE A 16 -16.03 -15.50 5.03
C ILE A 16 -16.75 -16.54 5.90
N ASN A 17 -17.53 -16.08 6.88
CA ASN A 17 -18.27 -16.97 7.78
C ASN A 17 -19.37 -17.75 7.03
N GLU A 18 -20.05 -17.09 6.08
CA GLU A 18 -21.04 -17.71 5.20
C GLU A 18 -20.39 -18.83 4.35
N LEU A 19 -19.25 -18.56 3.72
CA LEU A 19 -18.51 -19.53 2.90
C LEU A 19 -18.03 -20.73 3.73
N LYS A 20 -17.52 -20.50 4.94
CA LYS A 20 -17.13 -21.58 5.87
C LYS A 20 -18.31 -22.48 6.21
N SER A 21 -19.47 -21.90 6.46
CA SER A 21 -20.71 -22.66 6.74
C SER A 21 -21.14 -23.50 5.53
N LYS A 22 -21.08 -22.93 4.32
CA LYS A 22 -21.39 -23.63 3.06
C LYS A 22 -20.42 -24.77 2.77
N ILE A 23 -19.13 -24.56 3.03
CA ILE A 23 -18.09 -25.59 2.90
C ILE A 23 -18.41 -26.77 3.81
N ASN A 24 -18.69 -26.52 5.10
CA ASN A 24 -19.01 -27.58 6.06
C ASN A 24 -20.24 -28.39 5.62
N TYR A 25 -21.32 -27.71 5.24
CA TYR A 25 -22.52 -28.39 4.73
C TYR A 25 -22.25 -29.23 3.47
N THR A 26 -21.44 -28.70 2.54
CA THR A 26 -21.12 -29.38 1.29
C THR A 26 -20.20 -30.59 1.53
N GLU A 27 -19.30 -30.51 2.53
CA GLU A 27 -18.47 -31.64 2.97
C GLU A 27 -19.31 -32.78 3.53
N GLU A 28 -20.22 -32.46 4.45
CA GLU A 28 -21.16 -33.44 5.02
C GLU A 28 -22.02 -34.09 3.92
N ALA A 29 -22.58 -33.28 3.02
CA ALA A 29 -23.39 -33.77 1.90
C ALA A 29 -22.57 -34.65 0.94
N ARG A 30 -21.34 -34.25 0.59
CA ARG A 30 -20.42 -35.05 -0.23
C ARG A 30 -20.18 -36.41 0.43
N ASP A 31 -19.80 -36.42 1.70
CA ASP A 31 -19.38 -37.64 2.39
C ASP A 31 -20.53 -38.64 2.55
N ASN A 32 -21.76 -38.14 2.72
CA ASN A 32 -22.98 -38.98 2.72
C ASN A 32 -23.23 -39.70 1.39
N PHE A 33 -22.79 -39.14 0.26
CA PHE A 33 -22.97 -39.73 -1.07
C PHE A 33 -21.81 -40.63 -1.53
N LYS A 34 -20.69 -40.64 -0.80
CA LYS A 34 -19.44 -41.29 -1.20
C LYS A 34 -19.59 -42.75 -1.67
N ASN A 35 -20.45 -43.52 -1.00
CA ASN A 35 -20.64 -44.94 -1.28
C ASN A 35 -22.01 -45.25 -1.92
N THR A 36 -22.89 -44.26 -2.06
CA THR A 36 -24.29 -44.49 -2.46
C THR A 36 -24.62 -43.84 -3.80
N HIS A 37 -24.04 -42.69 -4.12
CA HIS A 37 -24.34 -41.93 -5.33
C HIS A 37 -23.07 -41.25 -5.88
N PRO A 38 -22.24 -41.98 -6.66
CA PRO A 38 -20.95 -41.48 -7.15
C PRO A 38 -21.04 -40.15 -7.90
N GLY A 39 -22.06 -39.96 -8.74
CA GLY A 39 -22.26 -38.70 -9.46
C GLY A 39 -22.55 -37.51 -8.55
N LEU A 40 -23.28 -37.71 -7.44
CA LEU A 40 -23.53 -36.66 -6.44
C LEU A 40 -22.27 -36.39 -5.60
N TYR A 41 -21.48 -37.43 -5.30
CA TYR A 41 -20.18 -37.27 -4.66
C TYR A 41 -19.22 -36.42 -5.51
N GLU A 42 -19.10 -36.72 -6.81
CA GLU A 42 -18.24 -35.96 -7.73
C GLU A 42 -18.72 -34.52 -7.87
N THR A 43 -20.03 -34.32 -8.04
CA THR A 43 -20.65 -33.00 -8.14
C THR A 43 -20.37 -32.16 -6.89
N ASN A 44 -20.60 -32.71 -5.69
CA ASN A 44 -20.34 -32.02 -4.44
C ASN A 44 -18.84 -31.79 -4.21
N SER A 45 -17.98 -32.69 -4.66
CA SER A 45 -16.51 -32.52 -4.61
C SER A 45 -16.07 -31.34 -5.47
N TYR A 46 -16.63 -31.18 -6.67
CA TYR A 46 -16.36 -30.04 -7.54
C TYR A 46 -16.83 -28.72 -6.90
N TYR A 47 -18.07 -28.66 -6.39
CA TYR A 47 -18.58 -27.47 -5.72
C TYR A 47 -17.75 -27.10 -4.49
N LEU A 48 -17.35 -28.09 -3.69
CA LEU A 48 -16.50 -27.87 -2.53
C LEU A 48 -15.16 -27.24 -2.90
N ASN A 49 -14.50 -27.72 -3.96
CA ASN A 49 -13.24 -27.16 -4.42
C ASN A 49 -13.40 -25.69 -4.84
N LYS A 50 -14.48 -25.36 -5.56
CA LYS A 50 -14.80 -23.98 -5.97
C LYS A 50 -15.04 -23.06 -4.77
N LEU A 51 -15.78 -23.53 -3.76
CA LEU A 51 -16.00 -22.76 -2.52
C LEU A 51 -14.70 -22.51 -1.74
N ARG A 52 -13.82 -23.50 -1.67
CA ARG A 52 -12.50 -23.38 -1.02
C ARG A 52 -11.58 -22.41 -1.77
N GLU A 53 -11.64 -22.38 -3.10
CA GLU A 53 -10.93 -21.40 -3.92
C GLU A 53 -11.44 -19.98 -3.66
N GLU A 54 -12.77 -19.77 -3.70
CA GLU A 54 -13.38 -18.48 -3.39
C GLU A 54 -13.02 -18.01 -1.97
N LEU A 55 -13.04 -18.91 -0.98
CA LEU A 55 -12.65 -18.59 0.40
C LEU A 55 -11.19 -18.13 0.48
N ARG A 56 -10.27 -18.81 -0.21
CA ARG A 56 -8.84 -18.44 -0.21
C ARG A 56 -8.61 -17.06 -0.82
N GLU A 57 -9.24 -16.76 -1.95
CA GLU A 57 -9.12 -15.43 -2.58
C GLU A 57 -9.69 -14.34 -1.68
N LEU A 58 -10.82 -14.61 -1.03
CA LEU A 58 -11.44 -13.66 -0.10
C LEU A 58 -10.59 -13.44 1.15
N GLU A 59 -10.03 -14.50 1.75
CA GLU A 59 -9.13 -14.43 2.91
C GLU A 59 -7.84 -13.66 2.57
N LYS A 60 -7.26 -13.88 1.39
CA LYS A 60 -6.11 -13.10 0.88
C LYS A 60 -6.45 -11.62 0.74
N SER A 61 -7.63 -11.30 0.21
CA SER A 61 -8.10 -9.92 0.10
C SER A 61 -8.34 -9.26 1.47
N TYR A 62 -8.79 -10.04 2.45
CA TYR A 62 -9.09 -9.59 3.81
C TYR A 62 -7.81 -9.32 4.62
N LEU A 63 -6.81 -10.20 4.52
CA LEU A 63 -5.46 -9.99 5.06
C LEU A 63 -4.86 -8.69 4.55
N GLY A 64 -4.97 -8.42 3.25
CA GLY A 64 -4.54 -7.16 2.67
C GLY A 64 -5.24 -5.90 3.23
N ILE A 65 -6.41 -6.02 3.86
CA ILE A 65 -7.13 -4.90 4.51
C ILE A 65 -6.73 -4.75 5.98
N VAL A 66 -6.48 -5.87 6.67
CA VAL A 66 -6.05 -5.87 8.07
C VAL A 66 -4.62 -5.36 8.20
N GLU A 67 -3.72 -5.82 7.33
CA GLU A 67 -2.33 -5.35 7.27
C GLU A 67 -2.21 -3.86 6.91
N ARG A 68 -3.11 -3.35 6.07
CA ARG A 68 -3.15 -1.91 5.71
C ARG A 68 -3.51 -1.00 6.88
N ASN A 69 -3.95 -1.52 8.02
CA ASN A 69 -4.29 -0.73 9.21
C ASN A 69 -3.24 -0.80 10.33
N GLN A 70 -2.20 -1.62 10.20
CA GLN A 70 -1.06 -1.61 11.12
C GLN A 70 0.14 -0.95 10.45
N ARG A 71 0.92 -0.19 11.23
CA ARG A 71 2.13 0.44 10.72
C ARG A 71 3.15 -0.67 10.42
N LYS A 72 3.58 -0.76 9.17
CA LYS A 72 4.58 -1.75 8.72
C LYS A 72 6.02 -1.26 8.81
N PHE A 73 6.21 0.05 8.81
CA PHE A 73 7.54 0.67 8.75
C PHE A 73 7.72 1.68 9.88
N SER A 74 8.95 1.71 10.38
CA SER A 74 9.46 2.74 11.27
C SER A 74 9.38 4.10 10.59
N ARG A 75 9.10 5.12 11.40
CA ARG A 75 9.04 6.50 10.94
C ARG A 75 10.16 7.27 11.60
N VAL A 76 10.88 8.01 10.78
CA VAL A 76 11.88 8.96 11.26
C VAL A 76 11.31 10.36 11.14
N GLU A 77 11.51 11.15 12.18
CA GLU A 77 11.13 12.56 12.17
C GLU A 77 12.19 13.34 11.38
N VAL A 78 11.74 14.02 10.34
CA VAL A 78 12.61 14.79 9.43
C VAL A 78 11.90 16.09 9.10
N GLU A 79 12.61 17.22 9.16
CA GLU A 79 12.03 18.51 8.84
C GLU A 79 12.56 19.05 7.51
N ARG A 80 11.94 18.62 6.41
CA ARG A 80 12.32 19.02 5.04
C ARG A 80 11.21 19.81 4.37
N ALA A 81 11.56 20.79 3.53
CA ALA A 81 10.55 21.47 2.72
C ALA A 81 10.07 20.53 1.60
N ALA A 82 8.76 20.51 1.38
CA ALA A 82 8.11 19.65 0.40
C ALA A 82 7.33 20.48 -0.61
N HIS A 83 7.57 20.21 -1.88
CA HIS A 83 6.84 20.78 -3.01
C HIS A 83 6.01 19.69 -3.67
N LEU A 84 4.70 19.90 -3.70
CA LEU A 84 3.72 18.92 -4.16
C LEU A 84 3.05 19.43 -5.43
N ASN A 85 3.18 18.69 -6.52
CA ASN A 85 2.57 19.00 -7.81
C ASN A 85 1.43 18.01 -8.08
N PHE A 86 0.20 18.47 -7.90
CA PHE A 86 -1.02 17.75 -8.30
C PHE A 86 -1.47 18.23 -9.68
N SER A 87 -2.37 17.48 -10.31
CA SER A 87 -3.06 17.95 -11.51
C SER A 87 -3.87 19.22 -11.27
N SER A 88 -4.37 19.42 -10.05
CA SER A 88 -5.18 20.57 -9.65
C SER A 88 -4.36 21.81 -9.28
N GLY A 89 -3.04 21.70 -9.11
CA GLY A 89 -2.18 22.81 -8.71
C GLY A 89 -0.96 22.40 -7.90
N GLN A 90 -0.18 23.40 -7.52
CA GLN A 90 1.05 23.23 -6.75
C GLN A 90 0.85 23.69 -5.31
N TYR A 91 1.43 22.94 -4.38
CA TYR A 91 1.34 23.18 -2.95
C TYR A 91 2.73 23.09 -2.31
N ARG A 92 2.88 23.77 -1.19
CA ARG A 92 4.08 23.69 -0.36
C ARG A 92 3.69 23.23 1.04
N GLY A 93 4.57 22.47 1.65
CA GLY A 93 4.44 22.04 3.02
C GLY A 93 5.78 21.68 3.63
N THR A 94 5.73 21.18 4.85
CA THR A 94 6.90 20.67 5.56
C THR A 94 6.68 19.20 5.83
N LEU A 95 7.56 18.35 5.33
CA LEU A 95 7.63 16.96 5.73
C LEU A 95 7.89 16.92 7.24
N GLU A 96 7.10 16.16 7.98
CA GLU A 96 7.24 15.98 9.43
C GLU A 96 7.91 14.64 9.75
N ASN A 97 7.43 13.58 9.10
CA ASN A 97 8.06 12.28 9.16
C ASN A 97 7.97 11.54 7.85
N ILE A 98 8.89 10.60 7.69
CA ILE A 98 9.00 9.72 6.54
C ILE A 98 9.33 8.30 7.00
N SER A 99 8.98 7.35 6.16
CA SER A 99 9.21 5.92 6.29
C SER A 99 9.48 5.36 4.91
N LEU A 100 9.89 4.09 4.83
CA LEU A 100 10.11 3.42 3.56
C LEU A 100 8.88 3.47 2.63
N GLY A 101 7.67 3.35 3.19
CA GLY A 101 6.43 3.33 2.41
C GLY A 101 5.83 4.71 2.09
N GLY A 102 6.28 5.79 2.73
CA GLY A 102 5.65 7.11 2.58
C GLY A 102 5.89 8.03 3.77
N GLY A 103 5.09 9.10 3.89
CA GLY A 103 5.30 10.12 4.92
C GLY A 103 4.09 11.00 5.21
N PHE A 104 4.32 12.00 6.07
CA PHE A 104 3.31 13.01 6.41
C PHE A 104 3.87 14.42 6.19
N ILE A 105 3.12 15.22 5.43
CA ILE A 105 3.46 16.62 5.14
C ILE A 105 2.44 17.52 5.82
N LYS A 106 2.94 18.40 6.68
CA LYS A 106 2.19 19.50 7.29
C LYS A 106 1.97 20.62 6.28
N GLY A 107 0.75 21.17 6.28
CA GLY A 107 0.37 22.27 5.39
C GLY A 107 -1.13 22.35 5.13
N ALA A 108 -1.53 23.38 4.39
CA ALA A 108 -2.91 23.57 3.97
C ALA A 108 -3.14 22.98 2.58
N PHE A 109 -3.86 21.86 2.53
CA PHE A 109 -4.12 21.12 1.29
C PHE A 109 -5.62 21.03 1.02
N LYS A 110 -6.00 21.02 -0.26
CA LYS A 110 -7.39 20.80 -0.69
C LYS A 110 -7.60 19.37 -1.22
N GLN A 111 -6.56 18.56 -1.18
CA GLN A 111 -6.49 17.23 -1.76
C GLN A 111 -7.19 16.21 -0.88
N ALA A 112 -7.70 15.17 -1.52
CA ALA A 112 -8.42 14.08 -0.89
C ALA A 112 -7.65 12.76 -1.03
N LYS A 113 -8.09 11.75 -0.26
CA LYS A 113 -7.57 10.39 -0.37
C LYS A 113 -7.74 9.87 -1.81
N GLY A 114 -6.67 9.31 -2.38
CA GLY A 114 -6.59 8.78 -3.74
C GLY A 114 -5.98 9.76 -4.75
N ASP A 115 -5.86 11.05 -4.41
CA ASP A 115 -5.18 12.01 -5.27
C ASP A 115 -3.69 11.64 -5.41
N ILE A 116 -3.16 11.84 -6.62
CA ILE A 116 -1.76 11.54 -6.94
C ILE A 116 -1.01 12.84 -7.14
N CYS A 117 0.20 12.92 -6.61
CA CYS A 117 1.11 14.03 -6.84
C CYS A 117 2.52 13.56 -7.14
N LYS A 118 3.27 14.48 -7.76
CA LYS A 118 4.74 14.46 -7.71
C LYS A 118 5.19 15.22 -6.47
N ILE A 119 6.05 14.59 -5.68
CA ILE A 119 6.59 15.05 -4.41
C ILE A 119 8.07 15.34 -4.64
N ASN A 120 8.48 16.58 -4.41
CA ASN A 120 9.88 16.99 -4.41
C ASN A 120 10.26 17.43 -3.00
N LEU A 121 11.24 16.77 -2.40
CA LEU A 121 11.82 17.12 -1.10
C LEU A 121 13.16 17.83 -1.33
N THR A 122 13.41 18.91 -0.61
CA THR A 122 14.66 19.69 -0.72
C THR A 122 15.56 19.46 0.48
N GLU A 123 16.87 19.61 0.26
CA GLU A 123 17.89 19.37 1.30
C GLU A 123 17.81 20.37 2.46
N SER A 124 17.30 21.57 2.24
CA SER A 124 16.99 22.46 3.35
C SER A 124 15.86 23.41 2.99
N LYS A 125 15.38 24.16 3.99
CA LYS A 125 14.46 25.29 3.74
C LYS A 125 15.10 26.41 2.91
N ALA A 126 16.44 26.47 2.84
CA ALA A 126 17.20 27.54 2.19
C ALA A 126 17.72 27.18 0.79
N HIS A 127 17.97 25.89 0.52
CA HIS A 127 18.47 25.42 -0.77
C HIS A 127 17.35 24.78 -1.59
N SER A 128 17.29 25.12 -2.88
CA SER A 128 16.26 24.64 -3.81
C SER A 128 16.56 23.28 -4.46
N ASP A 129 17.69 22.66 -4.09
CA ASP A 129 18.11 21.43 -4.74
C ASP A 129 17.23 20.27 -4.25
N VAL A 130 16.52 19.67 -5.21
CA VAL A 130 15.63 18.54 -4.96
C VAL A 130 16.49 17.30 -4.76
N VAL A 131 16.43 16.73 -3.55
CA VAL A 131 17.19 15.53 -3.17
C VAL A 131 16.39 14.25 -3.36
N ILE A 132 15.06 14.32 -3.20
CA ILE A 132 14.16 13.18 -3.42
C ILE A 132 13.00 13.64 -4.28
N CYS A 133 12.80 12.95 -5.40
CA CYS A 133 11.70 13.16 -6.32
C CYS A 133 10.90 11.86 -6.48
N ALA A 134 9.64 11.87 -6.04
CA ALA A 134 8.77 10.70 -6.05
C ALA A 134 7.37 11.03 -6.57
N LEU A 135 6.63 10.00 -6.96
CA LEU A 135 5.17 10.01 -7.11
C LEU A 135 4.57 9.43 -5.85
N GLY A 136 3.49 10.04 -5.35
CA GLY A 136 2.78 9.54 -4.18
C GLY A 136 1.27 9.64 -4.32
N SER A 137 0.58 8.73 -3.63
CA SER A 137 -0.88 8.72 -3.48
C SER A 137 -1.26 9.20 -2.10
N ILE A 138 -2.22 10.12 -2.00
CA ILE A 138 -2.73 10.57 -0.70
C ILE A 138 -3.54 9.44 -0.07
N VAL A 139 -3.15 9.01 1.13
CA VAL A 139 -3.86 7.95 1.87
C VAL A 139 -4.73 8.50 2.99
N ARG A 140 -4.44 9.74 3.43
CA ARG A 140 -5.21 10.46 4.44
C ARG A 140 -4.99 11.96 4.27
N ALA A 141 -6.06 12.74 4.40
CA ALA A 141 -6.01 14.19 4.48
C ALA A 141 -6.63 14.66 5.80
N SER A 142 -6.08 15.72 6.39
CA SER A 142 -6.63 16.41 7.54
C SER A 142 -6.41 17.92 7.41
N ASN A 143 -6.97 18.69 8.34
CA ASN A 143 -6.79 20.15 8.36
C ASN A 143 -5.33 20.57 8.57
N ASN A 144 -4.48 19.67 9.09
CA ASN A 144 -3.09 19.98 9.44
C ASN A 144 -2.07 19.42 8.44
N GLY A 145 -2.51 18.66 7.44
CA GLY A 145 -1.60 18.05 6.48
C GLY A 145 -2.17 16.84 5.75
N ILE A 146 -1.31 16.19 4.99
CA ILE A 146 -1.63 15.01 4.21
C ILE A 146 -0.62 13.89 4.50
N ALA A 147 -1.12 12.66 4.58
CA ALA A 147 -0.28 11.46 4.55
C ALA A 147 -0.31 10.90 3.14
N PHE A 148 0.84 10.45 2.68
CA PHE A 148 1.01 9.86 1.36
C PHE A 148 1.76 8.53 1.44
N GLU A 149 1.53 7.68 0.45
CA GLU A 149 2.33 6.49 0.17
C GLU A 149 3.07 6.68 -1.15
N PHE A 150 4.30 6.17 -1.23
CA PHE A 150 5.08 6.21 -2.47
C PHE A 150 4.50 5.25 -3.50
N ILE A 151 4.29 5.77 -4.71
CA ILE A 151 3.92 4.97 -5.88
C ILE A 151 5.18 4.59 -6.64
N ALA A 152 6.06 5.57 -6.89
CA ALA A 152 7.29 5.35 -7.62
C ALA A 152 8.28 6.50 -7.39
N MET A 153 9.55 6.27 -7.65
CA MET A 153 10.61 7.26 -7.66
C MET A 153 11.75 6.79 -8.56
N ASN A 154 12.75 7.62 -8.79
CA ASN A 154 13.97 7.14 -9.46
C ASN A 154 14.93 6.47 -8.46
N ALA A 155 15.84 5.62 -8.96
CA ALA A 155 16.79 4.87 -8.14
C ALA A 155 17.65 5.77 -7.23
N ASN A 156 18.07 6.93 -7.73
CA ASN A 156 18.83 7.90 -6.93
C ASN A 156 18.00 8.46 -5.77
N SER A 157 16.72 8.78 -6.01
CA SER A 157 15.80 9.28 -4.97
C SER A 157 15.51 8.19 -3.94
N TYR A 158 15.45 6.93 -4.35
CA TYR A 158 15.30 5.80 -3.46
C TYR A 158 16.55 5.59 -2.58
N ALA A 159 17.75 5.61 -3.15
CA ALA A 159 18.99 5.53 -2.37
C ALA A 159 19.12 6.70 -1.37
N ARG A 160 18.66 7.91 -1.76
CA ARG A 160 18.59 9.07 -0.86
C ARG A 160 17.56 8.88 0.25
N LEU A 161 16.41 8.28 -0.05
CA LEU A 161 15.42 7.91 0.96
C LEU A 161 16.02 6.92 1.97
N GLU A 162 16.68 5.85 1.51
CA GLU A 162 17.33 4.86 2.39
C GLU A 162 18.36 5.53 3.31
N THR A 163 19.19 6.41 2.75
CA THR A 163 20.17 7.18 3.51
C THR A 163 19.48 8.05 4.57
N GLU A 164 18.44 8.80 4.18
CA GLU A 164 17.69 9.68 5.10
C GLU A 164 17.06 8.89 6.25
N LEU A 165 16.51 7.70 5.96
CA LEU A 165 15.90 6.83 6.94
C LEU A 165 16.94 6.29 7.93
N LEU A 166 18.09 5.82 7.45
CA LEU A 166 19.15 5.27 8.30
C LEU A 166 19.81 6.36 9.16
N ASP A 167 20.04 7.56 8.62
CA ASP A 167 20.70 8.65 9.32
C ASP A 167 19.86 9.23 10.47
N HIS A 168 18.54 9.17 10.37
CA HIS A 168 17.60 9.76 11.34
C HIS A 168 16.84 8.71 12.17
N ALA A 169 17.16 7.43 12.02
CA ALA A 169 16.54 6.36 12.79
C ALA A 169 17.04 6.35 14.24
N ASP A 170 16.11 6.15 15.19
CA ASP A 170 16.45 5.86 16.58
C ASP A 170 17.24 4.54 16.69
N ASP A 171 16.85 3.54 15.89
CA ASP A 171 17.56 2.27 15.72
C ASP A 171 17.74 1.97 14.22
N PRO A 172 18.90 2.32 13.63
CA PRO A 172 19.19 2.06 12.23
C PRO A 172 19.18 0.57 11.85
N SER A 173 19.37 -0.34 12.82
CA SER A 173 19.37 -1.78 12.56
C SER A 173 17.98 -2.26 12.15
N ILE A 174 16.95 -1.82 12.88
CA ILE A 174 15.54 -2.13 12.59
C ILE A 174 15.16 -1.58 11.21
N VAL A 175 15.55 -0.33 10.91
CA VAL A 175 15.28 0.28 9.61
C VAL A 175 16.02 -0.44 8.48
N GLY A 176 17.25 -0.88 8.72
CA GLY A 176 18.00 -1.69 7.76
C GLY A 176 17.30 -3.02 7.45
N ASP A 177 16.81 -3.71 8.46
CA ASP A 177 16.03 -4.94 8.30
C ASP A 177 14.73 -4.67 7.52
N GLU A 178 14.01 -3.58 7.83
CA GLU A 178 12.81 -3.18 7.09
C GLU A 178 13.10 -2.95 5.60
N ILE A 179 14.19 -2.25 5.27
CA ILE A 179 14.60 -2.01 3.88
C ILE A 179 14.86 -3.33 3.16
N PHE A 180 15.60 -4.24 3.79
CA PHE A 180 15.98 -5.52 3.19
C PHE A 180 14.78 -6.47 3.03
N GLU A 181 13.86 -6.50 3.98
CA GLU A 181 12.78 -7.49 4.04
C GLU A 181 11.46 -7.03 3.41
N SER A 182 11.27 -5.72 3.17
CA SER A 182 9.94 -5.19 2.85
C SER A 182 9.30 -5.76 1.58
N GLY A 183 10.09 -6.02 0.53
CA GLY A 183 9.59 -6.45 -0.78
C GLY A 183 8.52 -5.54 -1.41
N ILE A 184 8.37 -4.29 -0.92
CA ILE A 184 7.29 -3.40 -1.36
C ILE A 184 7.63 -2.63 -2.64
N PHE A 185 8.88 -2.66 -3.07
CA PHE A 185 9.37 -2.01 -4.28
C PHE A 185 10.00 -3.01 -5.24
N GLU A 186 9.75 -2.80 -6.52
CA GLU A 186 10.45 -3.44 -7.64
C GLU A 186 11.28 -2.41 -8.39
N PHE A 187 12.32 -2.90 -9.08
CA PHE A 187 13.29 -2.09 -9.82
C PHE A 187 13.17 -2.40 -11.32
N ASP A 188 13.10 -1.35 -12.13
CA ASP A 188 13.11 -1.42 -13.60
C ASP A 188 14.00 -0.29 -14.14
N ASP A 189 15.26 -0.61 -14.45
CA ASP A 189 16.32 0.35 -14.75
C ASP A 189 16.45 1.41 -13.64
N ASP A 190 16.24 2.69 -13.99
CA ASP A 190 16.27 3.82 -13.07
C ASP A 190 14.95 4.04 -12.31
N LEU A 191 13.93 3.20 -12.52
CA LEU A 191 12.64 3.31 -11.85
C LEU A 191 12.56 2.36 -10.66
N VAL A 192 12.15 2.90 -9.51
CA VAL A 192 11.73 2.14 -8.33
C VAL A 192 10.25 2.37 -8.12
N TYR A 193 9.44 1.31 -8.06
CA TYR A 193 7.99 1.45 -7.99
C TYR A 193 7.35 0.43 -7.06
N SER A 194 6.27 0.84 -6.41
CA SER A 194 5.64 0.03 -5.37
C SER A 194 4.75 -1.04 -5.97
N THR A 195 4.93 -2.28 -5.51
CA THR A 195 4.12 -3.46 -5.91
C THR A 195 2.68 -3.38 -5.41
N VAL A 196 2.41 -2.49 -4.44
CA VAL A 196 1.07 -2.26 -3.88
C VAL A 196 0.16 -1.57 -4.91
N PHE A 197 0.74 -0.82 -5.85
CA PHE A 197 -0.01 -0.07 -6.83
C PHE A 197 0.14 -0.67 -8.24
N ASN A 198 -0.99 -1.06 -8.84
CA ASN A 198 -1.00 -1.54 -10.21
C ASN A 198 -1.03 -0.35 -11.19
N TYR A 199 0.14 0.17 -11.56
CA TYR A 199 0.32 1.23 -12.56
C TYR A 199 1.06 0.74 -13.80
N ASN A 200 0.76 1.38 -14.93
CA ASN A 200 1.54 1.20 -16.14
C ASN A 200 2.94 1.82 -15.98
N ILE A 201 3.98 0.99 -16.05
CA ILE A 201 5.40 1.37 -15.87
C ILE A 201 5.82 2.52 -16.81
N ASN A 202 5.45 2.46 -18.09
CA ASN A 202 5.79 3.52 -19.06
C ASN A 202 5.17 4.87 -18.68
N LYS A 203 3.97 4.86 -18.09
CA LYS A 203 3.32 6.07 -17.57
C LYS A 203 4.09 6.62 -16.36
N LEU A 204 4.59 5.76 -15.47
CA LEU A 204 5.40 6.17 -14.32
C LEU A 204 6.72 6.81 -14.77
N LYS A 205 7.46 6.15 -15.68
CA LYS A 205 8.70 6.70 -16.26
C LYS A 205 8.46 8.10 -16.84
N LYS A 206 7.40 8.28 -17.64
CA LYS A 206 7.03 9.59 -18.21
C LYS A 206 6.74 10.66 -17.15
N LEU A 207 6.02 10.32 -16.07
CA LEU A 207 5.69 11.28 -15.00
C LEU A 207 6.91 11.69 -14.16
N LEU A 208 7.89 10.78 -14.04
CA LEU A 208 9.17 11.04 -13.39
C LEU A 208 10.22 11.65 -14.32
N CYS A 209 9.90 11.84 -15.61
CA CYS A 209 10.82 12.28 -16.66
C CYS A 209 12.02 11.34 -16.84
N LEU A 210 11.79 10.03 -16.71
CA LEU A 210 12.77 8.98 -17.00
C LEU A 210 12.62 8.53 -18.47
N HIS A 211 13.73 8.18 -19.10
CA HIS A 211 13.81 7.78 -20.51
C HIS A 211 13.89 6.27 -20.67
#